data_AF-A0A4Q7YDI4-F1
#
_entry.id   AF-A0A4Q7YDI4-F1
#
_cell.length_a   1.000
_cell.length_b   1.000
_cell.length_c   1.000
_cell.angle_alpha   90.00
_cell.angle_beta   90.00
_cell.angle_gamma   90.00
#
_symmetry.space_group_name_H-M   'P 1'
#
loop_
_entity.id
_entity.type
_entity.pdbx_description
1 polymer ?
#
loop_
_entity_poly.entity_id
_entity_poly.type
_entity_poly.pdbx_seq_one_letter_code
_entity_poly.pdbx_strand_id
1 'polypeptide(L)'
;MGFTAPLARDYLAECIENDRERNENLDPELKPYALDATYLLNYSVDDWIEDFKAGGPSPEEVGMDGMRWVVRHIDYMDERLALRTALLAVPDAQVTVDLDFIEEPKDEPELATLCSTSLNRLREEGAAHAPLVVLTEGKTDVEILRPSLELLAPHLVDFIKFMDYGGRPPGGASTLVNTVRAFAAAGIANRVVAIFDNDTAASDAIRKLDQGKLPNNIQVRQYPPLEIAARYPTLGPPTEDSLKGQIALADVNGLAGSIELYLGRDVLERPDGILSPVQWKSYIEGSRSYQGEVMGKVQLQEKFKAKMDAALRDKSVLESQDWSGVQAIIDVIITAFD
;
A
#
# COMPACT_ATOMS: atom_id res chain seq x y z
N MET A 1 0.07 -6.30 -17.34
CA MET A 1 -0.25 -6.72 -18.72
C MET A 1 -1.31 -7.80 -18.62
N GLY A 2 -2.59 -7.47 -18.81
CA GLY A 2 -3.70 -8.31 -18.31
C GLY A 2 -4.78 -8.68 -19.31
N PHE A 3 -4.56 -8.54 -20.62
CA PHE A 3 -5.60 -8.72 -21.66
C PHE A 3 -5.07 -9.60 -22.81
N THR A 4 -4.69 -10.84 -22.51
CA THR A 4 -4.07 -11.77 -23.48
C THR A 4 -5.14 -12.54 -24.26
N ALA A 5 -4.78 -13.13 -25.40
CA ALA A 5 -5.71 -13.97 -26.17
C ALA A 5 -6.17 -15.23 -25.39
N PRO A 6 -5.30 -15.95 -24.64
CA PRO A 6 -5.75 -17.03 -23.77
C PRO A 6 -6.76 -16.58 -22.73
N LEU A 7 -6.49 -15.47 -22.03
CA LEU A 7 -7.40 -14.97 -21.00
C LEU A 7 -8.76 -14.55 -21.58
N ALA A 8 -8.77 -13.91 -22.75
CA ALA A 8 -10.01 -13.56 -23.45
C ALA A 8 -10.83 -14.80 -23.82
N ARG A 9 -10.19 -15.89 -24.25
CA ARG A 9 -10.85 -17.18 -24.52
C ARG A 9 -11.44 -17.79 -23.25
N ASP A 10 -10.71 -17.77 -22.14
CA ASP A 10 -11.16 -18.31 -20.86
C ASP A 10 -12.39 -17.54 -20.34
N TYR A 11 -12.36 -16.21 -20.39
CA TYR A 11 -13.49 -15.38 -19.97
C TYR A 11 -14.71 -15.51 -20.89
N LEU A 12 -14.50 -15.62 -22.21
CA LEU A 12 -15.60 -15.88 -23.14
C LEU A 12 -16.27 -17.22 -22.85
N ALA A 13 -15.48 -18.26 -22.53
CA ALA A 13 -16.03 -19.56 -22.14
C ALA A 13 -16.91 -19.45 -20.87
N GLU A 14 -16.43 -18.71 -19.87
CA GLU A 14 -17.21 -18.43 -18.64
C GLU A 14 -18.51 -17.67 -18.94
N CYS A 15 -18.47 -16.68 -19.84
CA CYS A 15 -19.67 -15.93 -20.21
C CYS A 15 -20.71 -16.79 -20.95
N ILE A 16 -20.27 -17.65 -21.87
CA ILE A 16 -21.14 -18.61 -22.56
C ILE A 16 -21.77 -19.59 -21.56
N GLU A 17 -21.01 -20.05 -20.56
CA GLU A 17 -21.54 -20.90 -19.49
C GLU A 17 -22.57 -20.17 -18.64
N ASN A 18 -22.27 -18.94 -18.22
CA ASN A 18 -23.20 -18.11 -17.44
C ASN A 18 -24.51 -17.84 -18.20
N ASP A 19 -24.43 -17.61 -19.52
CA ASP A 19 -25.62 -17.44 -20.35
C ASP A 19 -26.41 -18.75 -20.51
N ARG A 20 -25.73 -19.91 -20.53
CA ARG A 20 -26.40 -21.22 -20.47
C ARG A 20 -27.14 -21.41 -19.14
N GLU A 21 -26.48 -21.18 -18.02
CA GLU A 21 -27.08 -21.29 -16.68
C GLU A 21 -28.27 -20.33 -16.50
N ARG A 22 -28.15 -19.09 -17.00
CA ARG A 22 -29.25 -18.13 -16.98
C ARG A 22 -30.46 -18.64 -17.76
N ASN A 23 -30.25 -19.23 -18.93
CA ASN A 23 -31.31 -19.79 -19.75
C ASN A 23 -32.00 -20.99 -19.11
N GLU A 24 -31.26 -21.87 -18.41
CA GLU A 24 -31.84 -23.01 -17.68
C GLU A 24 -32.75 -22.59 -16.53
N ASN A 25 -32.49 -21.43 -15.92
CA ASN A 25 -33.22 -20.90 -14.77
C ASN A 25 -34.41 -19.99 -15.12
N LEU A 26 -34.69 -19.74 -16.41
CA LEU A 26 -35.84 -18.92 -16.84
C LEU A 26 -37.18 -19.67 -16.74
N ASP A 27 -38.24 -18.94 -16.37
CA ASP A 27 -39.62 -19.45 -16.30
C ASP A 27 -40.04 -20.06 -17.66
N PRO A 28 -40.53 -21.31 -17.70
CA PRO A 28 -41.01 -21.97 -18.92
C PRO A 28 -42.05 -21.18 -19.73
N GLU A 29 -42.86 -20.32 -19.09
CA GLU A 29 -43.84 -19.45 -19.76
C GLU A 29 -43.22 -18.15 -20.31
N LEU A 30 -42.03 -17.77 -19.84
CA LEU A 30 -41.19 -16.67 -20.35
C LEU A 30 -40.09 -17.18 -21.28
N LYS A 31 -40.37 -18.21 -22.08
CA LYS A 31 -39.48 -18.72 -23.15
C LYS A 31 -39.77 -18.11 -24.54
N PRO A 32 -39.61 -16.80 -24.82
CA PRO A 32 -39.49 -16.33 -26.21
C PRO A 32 -38.26 -16.90 -26.93
N TYR A 33 -37.36 -17.57 -26.20
CA TYR A 33 -36.02 -17.94 -26.67
C TYR A 33 -35.73 -19.45 -26.55
N ALA A 34 -36.72 -20.32 -26.73
CA ALA A 34 -36.50 -21.78 -26.70
C ALA A 34 -35.44 -22.26 -27.71
N LEU A 35 -35.27 -21.53 -28.81
CA LEU A 35 -34.22 -21.74 -29.81
C LEU A 35 -32.84 -21.34 -29.28
N ASP A 36 -32.69 -20.18 -28.62
CA ASP A 36 -31.45 -19.71 -27.98
C ASP A 36 -30.92 -20.74 -26.96
N ALA A 37 -31.79 -21.20 -26.05
CA ALA A 37 -31.43 -22.21 -25.06
C ALA A 37 -30.98 -23.53 -25.70
N THR A 38 -31.59 -23.94 -26.83
CA THR A 38 -31.20 -25.16 -27.55
C THR A 38 -29.84 -24.97 -28.24
N TYR A 39 -29.62 -23.79 -28.81
CA TYR A 39 -28.38 -23.42 -29.48
C TYR A 39 -27.19 -23.38 -28.51
N LEU A 40 -27.39 -22.81 -27.32
CA LEU A 40 -26.37 -22.69 -26.27
C LEU A 40 -25.90 -24.00 -25.66
N LEU A 41 -26.66 -25.10 -25.77
CA LEU A 41 -26.33 -26.39 -25.15
C LEU A 41 -24.96 -26.92 -25.58
N ASN A 42 -24.58 -26.71 -26.85
CA ASN A 42 -23.30 -27.15 -27.39
C ASN A 42 -22.45 -25.99 -27.91
N TYR A 43 -22.84 -24.75 -27.63
CA TYR A 43 -22.16 -23.57 -28.13
C TYR A 43 -20.81 -23.40 -27.44
N SER A 44 -19.75 -23.33 -28.24
CA SER A 44 -18.37 -23.20 -27.78
C SER A 44 -17.78 -21.83 -28.12
N VAL A 45 -16.61 -21.55 -27.56
CA VAL A 45 -15.81 -20.36 -27.92
C VAL A 45 -15.49 -20.31 -29.41
N ASP A 46 -15.22 -21.46 -30.03
CA ASP A 46 -14.88 -21.49 -31.47
C ASP A 46 -16.16 -21.26 -32.32
N ASP A 47 -17.32 -21.73 -31.88
CA ASP A 47 -18.60 -21.41 -32.53
C ASP A 47 -18.92 -19.90 -32.43
N TRP A 48 -18.69 -19.30 -31.26
CA TRP A 48 -18.78 -17.86 -31.07
C TRP A 48 -17.88 -17.08 -32.02
N ILE A 49 -16.63 -17.54 -32.20
CA ILE A 49 -15.68 -16.92 -33.12
C ILE A 49 -16.19 -16.97 -34.57
N GLU A 50 -16.75 -18.09 -35.01
CA GLU A 50 -17.27 -18.24 -36.36
C GLU A 50 -18.54 -17.41 -36.58
N ASP A 51 -19.47 -17.39 -35.62
CA ASP A 51 -20.68 -16.57 -35.71
C ASP A 51 -20.37 -15.07 -35.66
N PHE A 52 -19.39 -14.65 -34.85
CA PHE A 52 -18.95 -13.26 -34.81
C PHE A 52 -18.39 -12.82 -36.17
N LYS A 53 -17.61 -13.69 -36.86
CA LYS A 53 -17.14 -13.42 -38.23
C LYS A 53 -18.28 -13.37 -39.24
N ALA A 54 -19.29 -14.22 -39.07
CA ALA A 54 -20.45 -14.32 -39.95
C ALA A 54 -21.47 -13.19 -39.74
N GLY A 55 -21.37 -12.43 -38.65
CA GLY A 55 -22.34 -11.39 -38.29
C GLY A 55 -23.60 -11.94 -37.59
N GLY A 56 -23.51 -13.13 -37.02
CA GLY A 56 -24.60 -13.84 -36.35
C GLY A 56 -24.64 -15.33 -36.71
N PRO A 57 -25.44 -16.12 -35.98
CA PRO A 57 -25.63 -17.55 -36.24
C PRO A 57 -26.37 -17.79 -37.57
N SER A 58 -26.03 -18.88 -38.25
CA SER A 58 -26.57 -19.24 -39.58
C SER A 58 -27.43 -20.52 -39.55
N PRO A 59 -28.53 -20.60 -40.33
CA PRO A 59 -29.20 -19.50 -41.04
C PRO A 59 -30.20 -18.81 -40.12
N GLU A 60 -30.04 -17.50 -39.86
CA GLU A 60 -30.92 -16.61 -39.05
C GLU A 60 -32.01 -17.38 -38.32
N GLU A 61 -31.63 -18.10 -37.26
CA GLU A 61 -32.57 -18.95 -36.55
C GLU A 61 -33.65 -18.03 -35.98
N VAL A 62 -34.91 -18.26 -36.39
CA VAL A 62 -36.05 -17.36 -36.12
C VAL A 62 -36.14 -17.07 -34.63
N GLY A 63 -35.68 -15.89 -34.19
CA GLY A 63 -35.67 -15.50 -32.77
C GLY A 63 -34.32 -15.03 -32.21
N MET A 64 -33.20 -15.19 -32.94
CA MET A 64 -31.89 -14.66 -32.56
C MET A 64 -31.58 -13.36 -33.31
N ASP A 65 -31.22 -12.30 -32.58
CA ASP A 65 -30.95 -10.95 -33.13
C ASP A 65 -29.54 -10.83 -33.75
N GLY A 66 -29.17 -11.79 -34.60
CA GLY A 66 -27.90 -11.84 -35.36
C GLY A 66 -26.67 -11.48 -34.54
N MET A 67 -25.92 -10.47 -34.98
CA MET A 67 -24.71 -9.97 -34.30
C MET A 67 -24.97 -9.51 -32.86
N ARG A 68 -26.15 -8.94 -32.58
CA ARG A 68 -26.47 -8.47 -31.22
C ARG A 68 -26.54 -9.63 -30.23
N TRP A 69 -27.04 -10.78 -30.69
CA TRP A 69 -27.04 -12.00 -29.88
C TRP A 69 -25.62 -12.47 -29.57
N VAL A 70 -24.71 -12.43 -30.56
CA VAL A 70 -23.31 -12.81 -30.37
C VAL A 70 -22.60 -11.87 -29.39
N VAL A 71 -22.78 -10.55 -29.56
CA VAL A 71 -22.14 -9.51 -28.72
C VAL A 71 -22.64 -9.55 -27.27
N ARG A 72 -23.88 -9.96 -27.01
CA ARG A 72 -24.44 -10.12 -25.65
C ARG A 72 -23.56 -10.96 -24.73
N HIS A 73 -22.90 -11.99 -25.26
CA HIS A 73 -22.02 -12.87 -24.49
C HIS A 73 -20.78 -12.15 -23.95
N ILE A 74 -20.39 -11.02 -24.54
CA ILE A 74 -19.21 -10.25 -24.11
C ILE A 74 -19.57 -8.90 -23.48
N ASP A 75 -20.85 -8.53 -23.44
CA ASP A 75 -21.34 -7.25 -22.89
C ASP A 75 -21.01 -7.07 -21.40
N TYR A 76 -20.87 -8.16 -20.65
CA TYR A 76 -20.56 -8.14 -19.22
C TYR A 76 -19.05 -8.18 -18.93
N MET A 77 -18.22 -8.29 -19.96
CA MET A 77 -16.76 -8.30 -19.81
C MET A 77 -16.24 -6.87 -19.63
N ASP A 78 -15.08 -6.75 -18.97
CA ASP A 78 -14.26 -5.54 -19.05
C ASP A 78 -14.08 -5.14 -20.52
N GLU A 79 -14.22 -3.86 -20.87
CA GLU A 79 -14.30 -3.40 -22.26
C GLU A 79 -13.03 -3.75 -23.05
N ARG A 80 -11.88 -3.86 -22.36
CA ARG A 80 -10.60 -4.25 -22.95
C ARG A 80 -10.55 -5.74 -23.23
N LEU A 81 -11.17 -6.57 -22.38
CA LEU A 81 -11.36 -8.00 -22.63
C LEU A 81 -12.41 -8.25 -23.72
N ALA A 82 -13.52 -7.51 -23.74
CA ALA A 82 -14.53 -7.58 -24.79
C ALA A 82 -13.92 -7.26 -26.16
N LEU A 83 -13.18 -6.16 -26.26
CA LEU A 83 -12.43 -5.78 -27.46
C LEU A 83 -11.40 -6.85 -27.84
N ARG A 84 -10.66 -7.38 -26.86
CA ARG A 84 -9.68 -8.44 -27.11
C ARG A 84 -10.34 -9.72 -27.63
N THR A 85 -11.57 -10.02 -27.18
CA THR A 85 -12.37 -11.18 -27.57
C THR A 85 -12.89 -11.02 -29.01
N ALA A 86 -13.40 -9.84 -29.37
CA ALA A 86 -13.76 -9.53 -30.76
C ALA A 86 -12.56 -9.71 -31.72
N LEU A 87 -11.36 -9.31 -31.29
CA LEU A 87 -10.12 -9.50 -32.06
C LEU A 87 -9.65 -10.97 -32.16
N LEU A 88 -10.23 -11.92 -31.41
CA LEU A 88 -10.00 -13.34 -31.67
C LEU A 88 -10.66 -13.78 -32.99
N ALA A 89 -11.82 -13.21 -33.29
CA ALA A 89 -12.58 -13.50 -34.49
C ALA A 89 -12.04 -12.75 -35.71
N VAL A 90 -11.64 -11.50 -35.52
CA VAL A 90 -11.12 -10.64 -36.60
C VAL A 90 -9.77 -10.03 -36.23
N PRO A 91 -8.68 -10.81 -36.22
CA PRO A 91 -7.39 -10.39 -35.67
C PRO A 91 -6.75 -9.20 -36.39
N ASP A 92 -7.04 -9.05 -37.68
CA ASP A 92 -6.49 -7.99 -38.53
C ASP A 92 -7.50 -6.87 -38.82
N ALA A 93 -8.66 -6.86 -38.15
CA ALA A 93 -9.67 -5.83 -38.39
C ALA A 93 -9.19 -4.45 -37.92
N GLN A 94 -9.55 -3.44 -38.71
CA GLN A 94 -9.43 -2.06 -38.28
C GLN A 94 -10.48 -1.77 -37.21
N VAL A 95 -10.04 -1.55 -35.98
CA VAL A 95 -10.87 -1.04 -34.90
C VAL A 95 -10.94 0.47 -35.01
N THR A 96 -12.14 1.00 -35.19
CA THR A 96 -12.40 2.44 -35.15
C THR A 96 -13.23 2.74 -33.92
N VAL A 97 -12.74 3.62 -33.05
CA VAL A 97 -13.54 4.15 -31.95
C VAL A 97 -14.28 5.37 -32.50
N ASP A 98 -15.60 5.26 -32.58
CA ASP A 98 -16.45 6.38 -32.92
C ASP A 98 -16.55 7.31 -31.70
N LEU A 99 -16.01 8.52 -31.85
CA LEU A 99 -16.05 9.57 -30.83
C LEU A 99 -17.10 10.65 -31.17
N ASP A 100 -17.88 10.46 -32.25
CA ASP A 100 -18.93 11.41 -32.61
C ASP A 100 -20.11 11.33 -31.62
N PHE A 101 -20.22 10.22 -30.89
CA PHE A 101 -21.21 9.98 -29.83
C PHE A 101 -20.60 10.13 -28.43
N ILE A 102 -19.93 11.25 -28.16
CA ILE A 102 -19.66 11.67 -26.79
C ILE A 102 -20.92 12.38 -26.32
N GLU A 103 -21.80 11.68 -25.59
CA GLU A 103 -22.85 12.36 -24.84
C GLU A 103 -22.16 13.35 -23.88
N GLU A 104 -22.56 14.63 -23.94
CA GLU A 104 -22.12 15.59 -22.93
C GLU A 104 -22.45 15.00 -21.56
N PRO A 105 -21.44 14.73 -20.70
CA PRO A 105 -21.71 14.11 -19.41
C PRO A 105 -22.61 15.05 -18.63
N LYS A 106 -23.79 14.54 -18.25
CA LYS A 106 -24.87 15.34 -17.65
C LYS A 106 -24.44 16.08 -16.37
N ASP A 107 -23.37 15.64 -15.71
CA ASP A 107 -22.89 16.16 -14.44
C ASP A 107 -21.36 16.03 -14.26
N GLU A 108 -20.49 16.47 -15.19
CA GLU A 108 -19.03 16.43 -14.97
C GLU A 108 -18.23 17.59 -15.60
N PRO A 109 -17.01 17.89 -15.11
CA PRO A 109 -16.44 19.24 -15.06
C PRO A 109 -16.03 19.80 -16.43
N GLU A 110 -15.77 21.11 -16.50
CA GLU A 110 -15.34 21.81 -17.73
C GLU A 110 -14.40 20.94 -18.58
N LEU A 111 -14.63 20.87 -19.90
CA LEU A 111 -13.84 20.09 -20.86
C LEU A 111 -12.31 20.20 -20.64
N ALA A 112 -11.85 21.37 -20.16
CA ALA A 112 -10.47 21.63 -19.80
C ALA A 112 -9.88 20.69 -18.71
N THR A 113 -10.73 20.08 -17.89
CA THR A 113 -10.36 19.22 -16.75
C THR A 113 -10.76 17.75 -16.93
N LEU A 114 -11.43 17.40 -18.03
CA LEU A 114 -11.90 16.04 -18.29
C LEU A 114 -10.75 15.03 -18.23
N CYS A 115 -9.67 15.26 -18.99
CA CYS A 115 -8.52 14.36 -19.01
C CYS A 115 -7.81 14.26 -17.66
N SER A 116 -7.66 15.37 -16.92
CA SER A 116 -7.06 15.34 -15.59
C SER A 116 -7.93 14.59 -14.59
N THR A 117 -9.25 14.72 -14.70
CA THR A 117 -10.22 14.02 -13.85
C THR A 117 -10.19 12.52 -14.12
N SER A 118 -10.23 12.10 -15.40
CA SER A 118 -10.11 10.69 -15.77
C SER A 118 -8.77 10.09 -15.35
N LEU A 119 -7.65 10.82 -15.52
CA LEU A 119 -6.34 10.37 -15.04
C LEU A 119 -6.28 10.24 -13.52
N ASN A 120 -6.91 11.16 -12.78
CA ASN A 120 -6.99 11.06 -11.33
C ASN A 120 -7.82 9.84 -10.88
N ARG A 121 -8.95 9.55 -11.52
CA ARG A 121 -9.73 8.34 -11.25
C ARG A 121 -8.96 7.06 -11.49
N LEU A 122 -8.30 6.94 -12.64
CA LEU A 122 -7.45 5.78 -12.96
C LEU A 122 -6.32 5.60 -11.94
N ARG A 123 -5.77 6.72 -11.44
CA ARG A 123 -4.76 6.70 -10.38
C ARG A 123 -5.35 6.27 -9.04
N GLU A 124 -6.51 6.77 -8.66
CA GLU A 124 -7.20 6.42 -7.41
C GLU A 124 -7.59 4.93 -7.38
N GLU A 125 -8.16 4.42 -8.47
CA GLU A 125 -8.49 2.99 -8.64
C GLU A 125 -7.23 2.11 -8.61
N GLY A 126 -6.18 2.51 -9.35
CA GLY A 126 -4.91 1.80 -9.33
C GLY A 126 -4.23 1.84 -7.96
N ALA A 127 -4.34 2.95 -7.23
CA ALA A 127 -3.77 3.13 -5.90
C ALA A 127 -4.49 2.31 -4.82
N ALA A 128 -5.80 2.07 -4.96
CA ALA A 128 -6.57 1.22 -4.06
C ALA A 128 -6.04 -0.22 -4.00
N HIS A 129 -5.50 -0.71 -5.12
CA HIS A 129 -4.94 -2.05 -5.25
C HIS A 129 -3.40 -2.09 -5.16
N ALA A 130 -2.75 -0.95 -5.01
CA ALA A 130 -1.31 -0.86 -4.86
C ALA A 130 -0.89 -0.99 -3.38
N PRO A 131 0.30 -1.57 -3.11
CA PRO A 131 0.81 -1.63 -1.76
C PRO A 131 1.10 -0.22 -1.21
N LEU A 132 0.90 -0.07 0.10
CA LEU A 132 1.33 1.09 0.89
C LEU A 132 2.86 1.17 0.86
N VAL A 133 3.40 2.32 0.46
CA VAL A 133 4.83 2.59 0.48
C VAL A 133 5.20 3.28 1.80
N VAL A 134 6.11 2.68 2.57
CA VAL A 134 6.61 3.24 3.83
C VAL A 134 7.99 3.86 3.59
N LEU A 135 8.13 5.13 3.94
CA LEU A 135 9.39 5.86 3.93
C LEU A 135 9.88 6.05 5.37
N THR A 136 11.12 5.63 5.67
CA THR A 136 11.77 5.79 6.98
C THR A 136 12.95 6.76 6.89
N GLU A 137 13.42 7.26 8.04
CA GLU A 137 14.59 8.16 8.09
C GLU A 137 15.90 7.45 7.77
N GLY A 138 16.04 6.19 8.22
CA GLY A 138 17.27 5.43 8.11
C GLY A 138 17.06 4.01 7.58
N LYS A 139 18.19 3.40 7.21
CA LYS A 139 18.25 1.99 6.81
C LYS A 139 17.98 1.06 7.99
N THR A 140 18.45 1.45 9.18
CA THR A 140 18.25 0.70 10.42
C THR A 140 16.77 0.51 10.73
N ASP A 141 15.94 1.53 10.49
CA ASP A 141 14.49 1.43 10.63
C ASP A 141 13.91 0.33 9.73
N VAL A 142 14.32 0.28 8.46
CA VAL A 142 13.85 -0.76 7.53
C VAL A 142 14.33 -2.15 7.96
N GLU A 143 15.59 -2.27 8.40
CA GLU A 143 16.18 -3.52 8.88
C GLU A 143 15.49 -4.07 10.14
N ILE A 144 14.83 -3.20 10.92
CA ILE A 144 14.09 -3.57 12.14
C ILE A 144 12.60 -3.77 11.84
N LEU A 145 11.96 -2.81 11.17
CA LEU A 145 10.51 -2.80 10.96
C LEU A 145 10.05 -3.84 9.95
N ARG A 146 10.83 -4.12 8.90
CA ARG A 146 10.46 -5.12 7.89
C ARG A 146 10.33 -6.54 8.49
N PRO A 147 11.34 -7.12 9.17
CA PRO A 147 11.19 -8.43 9.78
C PRO A 147 10.17 -8.42 10.93
N SER A 148 10.00 -7.29 11.62
CA SER A 148 8.97 -7.17 12.66
C SER A 148 7.55 -7.22 12.08
N LEU A 149 7.31 -6.60 10.93
CA LEU A 149 6.04 -6.71 10.21
C LEU A 149 5.77 -8.16 9.81
N GLU A 150 6.78 -8.86 9.26
CA GLU A 150 6.68 -10.28 8.90
C GLU A 150 6.35 -11.16 10.10
N LEU A 151 6.88 -10.83 11.28
CA LEU A 151 6.66 -11.58 12.51
C LEU A 151 5.27 -11.30 13.12
N LEU A 152 4.92 -10.01 13.26
CA LEU A 152 3.77 -9.55 14.05
C LEU A 152 2.48 -9.42 13.21
N ALA A 153 2.60 -9.07 11.93
CA ALA A 153 1.48 -8.93 11.00
C ALA A 153 1.79 -9.59 9.63
N PRO A 154 2.04 -10.91 9.59
CA PRO A 154 2.44 -11.62 8.36
C PRO A 154 1.42 -11.46 7.21
N HIS A 155 0.14 -11.29 7.54
CA HIS A 155 -0.94 -11.10 6.58
C HIS A 155 -0.87 -9.74 5.84
N LEU A 156 0.00 -8.81 6.25
CA LEU A 156 0.15 -7.48 5.67
C LEU A 156 1.42 -7.30 4.83
N VAL A 157 2.31 -8.30 4.78
CA VAL A 157 3.65 -8.21 4.16
C VAL A 157 3.59 -7.89 2.66
N ASP A 158 2.57 -8.37 1.96
CA ASP A 158 2.39 -8.10 0.54
C ASP A 158 1.75 -6.73 0.26
N PHE A 159 1.09 -6.16 1.27
CA PHE A 159 0.38 -4.88 1.18
C PHE A 159 1.22 -3.69 1.64
N ILE A 160 2.35 -3.91 2.32
CA ILE A 160 3.22 -2.86 2.83
C ILE A 160 4.64 -3.05 2.28
N LYS A 161 5.16 -2.03 1.60
CA LYS A 161 6.51 -2.02 1.03
C LYS A 161 7.32 -0.88 1.62
N PHE A 162 8.36 -1.23 2.38
CA PHE A 162 9.36 -0.27 2.81
C PHE A 162 10.24 0.13 1.63
N MET A 163 10.36 1.42 1.36
CA MET A 163 11.23 1.92 0.30
C MET A 163 12.68 1.53 0.61
N ASP A 164 13.29 0.82 -0.33
CA ASP A 164 14.71 0.52 -0.28
C ASP A 164 15.45 1.62 -1.02
N TYR A 165 16.21 2.42 -0.27
CA TYR A 165 17.02 3.50 -0.82
C TYR A 165 18.29 3.00 -1.56
N GLY A 166 18.50 1.69 -1.65
CA GLY A 166 19.63 1.11 -2.37
C GLY A 166 20.94 1.29 -1.62
N GLY A 167 21.77 2.25 -2.06
CA GLY A 167 23.12 2.50 -1.52
C GLY A 167 23.12 3.05 -0.07
N ARG A 168 24.08 3.92 0.26
CA ARG A 168 24.01 4.73 1.49
C ARG A 168 23.32 6.06 1.17
N PRO A 169 21.98 6.15 1.21
CA PRO A 169 21.33 7.46 1.11
C PRO A 169 21.80 8.34 2.27
N PRO A 170 21.80 9.68 2.10
CA PRO A 170 21.93 10.59 3.23
C PRO A 170 20.70 10.39 4.14
N GLY A 171 20.84 9.67 5.25
CA GLY A 171 19.73 9.43 6.18
C GLY A 171 19.28 10.68 6.93
N GLY A 172 18.18 10.55 7.67
CA GLY A 172 17.67 11.54 8.61
C GLY A 172 16.47 12.36 8.13
N ALA A 173 15.79 12.99 9.07
CA ALA A 173 14.51 13.67 8.88
C ALA A 173 14.49 14.68 7.72
N SER A 174 15.55 15.47 7.51
CA SER A 174 15.58 16.46 6.43
C SER A 174 15.59 15.81 5.04
N THR A 175 16.27 14.67 4.87
CA THR A 175 16.22 13.91 3.61
C THR A 175 14.84 13.33 3.41
N LEU A 176 14.24 12.75 4.45
CA LEU A 176 12.90 12.17 4.36
C LEU A 176 11.86 13.22 3.93
N VAL A 177 11.92 14.44 4.47
CA VAL A 177 11.08 15.57 4.03
C VAL A 177 11.27 15.89 2.54
N ASN A 178 12.51 15.86 2.03
CA ASN A 178 12.77 16.11 0.62
C ASN A 178 12.23 14.98 -0.27
N THR A 179 12.32 13.72 0.18
CA THR A 179 11.71 12.58 -0.52
C THR A 179 10.19 12.73 -0.59
N VAL A 180 9.54 13.11 0.52
CA VAL A 180 8.09 13.38 0.56
C VAL A 180 7.71 14.47 -0.45
N ARG A 181 8.46 15.58 -0.50
CA ARG A 181 8.22 16.65 -1.49
C ARG A 181 8.40 16.17 -2.92
N ALA A 182 9.42 15.36 -3.19
CA ALA A 182 9.66 14.79 -4.51
C ALA A 182 8.52 13.85 -4.94
N PHE A 183 8.00 13.02 -4.03
CA PHE A 183 6.90 12.11 -4.31
C PHE A 183 5.59 12.87 -4.58
N ALA A 184 5.32 13.91 -3.78
CA ALA A 184 4.19 14.82 -4.01
C ALA A 184 4.31 15.53 -5.36
N ALA A 185 5.47 16.10 -5.69
CA ALA A 185 5.71 16.81 -6.94
C ALA A 185 5.65 15.89 -8.18
N ALA A 186 6.07 14.63 -8.04
CA ALA A 186 6.00 13.63 -9.10
C ALA A 186 4.58 13.08 -9.33
N GLY A 187 3.63 13.36 -8.43
CA GLY A 187 2.27 12.84 -8.53
C GLY A 187 2.19 11.33 -8.41
N ILE A 188 2.97 10.74 -7.50
CA ILE A 188 2.91 9.29 -7.21
C ILE A 188 1.50 8.93 -6.76
N ALA A 189 0.91 7.91 -7.41
CA ALA A 189 -0.45 7.46 -7.13
C ALA A 189 -0.55 6.61 -5.85
N ASN A 190 0.48 5.82 -5.54
CA ASN A 190 0.50 4.94 -4.37
C ASN A 190 0.16 5.70 -3.08
N ARG A 191 -0.46 4.99 -2.12
CA ARG A 191 -0.47 5.45 -0.73
C ARG A 191 0.95 5.44 -0.20
N VAL A 192 1.38 6.54 0.41
CA VAL A 192 2.73 6.71 0.95
C VAL A 192 2.61 7.20 2.39
N VAL A 193 3.23 6.49 3.34
CA VAL A 193 3.42 6.98 4.70
C VAL A 193 4.90 7.24 4.94
N ALA A 194 5.24 8.48 5.25
CA ALA A 194 6.56 8.83 5.76
C ALA A 194 6.52 8.86 7.27
N ILE A 195 7.29 7.95 7.89
CA ILE A 195 7.35 7.79 9.33
C ILE A 195 8.71 8.25 9.87
N PHE A 196 8.65 9.14 10.85
CA PHE A 196 9.80 9.83 11.42
C PHE A 196 10.02 9.40 12.87
N ASP A 197 11.25 9.59 13.36
CA ASP A 197 11.59 9.39 14.76
C ASP A 197 10.75 10.31 15.66
N ASN A 198 10.49 9.85 16.89
CA ASN A 198 9.82 10.64 17.92
C ASN A 198 10.84 11.52 18.66
N ASP A 199 11.51 12.39 17.92
CA ASP A 199 12.57 13.24 18.43
C ASP A 199 12.44 14.71 17.98
N THR A 200 13.31 15.54 18.53
CA THR A 200 13.29 16.99 18.28
C THR A 200 13.68 17.33 16.83
N ALA A 201 14.58 16.56 16.21
CA ALA A 201 15.06 16.84 14.85
C ALA A 201 14.01 16.51 13.80
N ALA A 202 13.32 15.38 13.95
CA ALA A 202 12.15 15.00 13.17
C ALA A 202 11.06 16.08 13.25
N SER A 203 10.73 16.50 14.47
CA SER A 203 9.70 17.53 14.70
C SER A 203 10.06 18.87 14.03
N ASP A 204 11.32 19.31 14.11
CA ASP A 204 11.79 20.53 13.44
C ASP A 204 11.76 20.40 11.90
N ALA A 205 12.10 19.23 11.36
CA ALA A 205 12.05 18.96 9.93
C ALA A 205 10.60 18.95 9.40
N ILE A 206 9.70 18.24 10.08
CA ILE A 206 8.28 18.15 9.74
C ILE A 206 7.62 19.53 9.79
N ARG A 207 7.98 20.37 10.76
CA ARG A 207 7.44 21.75 10.86
C ARG A 207 7.72 22.59 9.61
N LYS A 208 8.81 22.30 8.88
CA LYS A 208 9.16 22.99 7.62
C LYS A 208 8.39 22.44 6.41
N LEU A 209 7.62 21.37 6.59
CA LEU A 209 6.79 20.78 5.56
C LEU A 209 5.35 21.31 5.69
N ASP A 210 4.84 21.91 4.61
CA ASP A 210 3.45 22.36 4.52
C ASP A 210 2.55 21.15 4.23
N GLN A 211 2.13 20.46 5.29
CA GLN A 211 1.34 19.23 5.17
C GLN A 211 -0.02 19.47 4.51
N GLY A 212 -0.57 20.69 4.58
CA GLY A 212 -1.84 21.05 3.93
C GLY A 212 -1.76 21.09 2.39
N LYS A 213 -0.55 21.08 1.82
CA LYS A 213 -0.32 20.98 0.37
C LYS A 213 0.01 19.57 -0.11
N LEU A 214 0.12 18.60 0.80
CA LEU A 214 0.39 17.23 0.41
C LEU A 214 -0.87 16.61 -0.19
N PRO A 215 -0.73 15.77 -1.23
CA PRO A 215 -1.82 14.93 -1.72
C PRO A 215 -2.37 14.04 -0.61
N ASN A 216 -3.68 13.75 -0.64
CA ASN A 216 -4.36 12.92 0.37
C ASN A 216 -3.75 11.52 0.51
N ASN A 217 -3.16 10.99 -0.57
CA ASN A 217 -2.48 9.69 -0.58
C ASN A 217 -1.07 9.72 0.03
N ILE A 218 -0.58 10.87 0.51
CA ILE A 218 0.72 11.00 1.20
C ILE A 218 0.49 11.47 2.63
N GLN A 219 0.86 10.65 3.60
CA GLN A 219 0.71 10.93 5.02
C GLN A 219 2.08 11.02 5.69
N VAL A 220 2.22 12.01 6.58
CA VAL A 220 3.41 12.16 7.43
C VAL A 220 3.02 11.81 8.86
N ARG A 221 3.80 10.92 9.49
CA ARG A 221 3.58 10.45 10.86
C ARG A 221 4.92 10.44 11.61
N GLN A 222 4.84 10.51 12.93
CA GLN A 222 5.98 10.26 13.81
C GLN A 222 5.73 8.98 14.60
N TYR A 223 6.79 8.34 15.07
CA TYR A 223 6.65 7.26 16.04
C TYR A 223 5.84 7.73 17.26
N PRO A 224 4.98 6.87 17.81
CA PRO A 224 4.07 7.28 18.87
C PRO A 224 4.82 7.48 20.20
N PRO A 225 4.30 8.28 21.13
CA PRO A 225 4.86 8.33 22.48
C PRO A 225 4.77 6.96 23.17
N LEU A 226 5.80 6.64 23.95
CA LEU A 226 5.87 5.43 24.76
C LEU A 226 5.71 5.76 26.25
N GLU A 227 4.97 4.91 26.97
CA GLU A 227 4.82 5.04 28.42
C GLU A 227 6.16 4.92 29.16
N ILE A 228 7.01 3.96 28.74
CA ILE A 228 8.36 3.78 29.33
C ILE A 228 9.24 5.01 29.11
N ALA A 229 9.01 5.78 28.05
CA ALA A 229 9.77 6.98 27.72
C ALA A 229 9.35 8.21 28.54
N ALA A 230 8.19 8.20 29.20
CA ALA A 230 7.72 9.32 30.01
C ALA A 230 8.56 9.57 31.28
N ARG A 231 9.25 8.52 31.77
CA ARG A 231 10.17 8.59 32.91
C ARG A 231 11.39 7.71 32.66
N TYR A 232 12.22 8.12 31.70
CA TYR A 232 13.35 7.35 31.21
C TYR A 232 14.69 7.84 31.79
N PRO A 233 15.68 6.96 32.05
CA PRO A 233 17.00 7.38 32.51
C PRO A 233 17.72 8.19 31.43
N THR A 234 18.20 9.36 31.83
CA THR A 234 18.97 10.27 30.98
C THR A 234 20.32 10.57 31.59
N LEU A 235 21.34 10.75 30.76
CA LEU A 235 22.69 11.15 31.15
C LEU A 235 22.92 12.60 30.77
N GLY A 236 23.00 13.46 31.78
CA GLY A 236 23.40 14.86 31.63
C GLY A 236 24.90 15.02 31.35
N PRO A 237 25.33 16.22 30.93
CA PRO A 237 26.76 16.51 30.75
C PRO A 237 27.54 16.39 32.07
N PRO A 238 28.87 16.19 32.01
CA PRO A 238 29.73 16.28 33.18
C PRO A 238 29.57 17.61 33.93
N THR A 239 29.57 17.55 35.26
CA THR A 239 29.59 18.71 36.16
C THR A 239 30.83 18.65 37.05
N GLU A 240 31.13 19.73 37.77
CA GLU A 240 32.23 19.75 38.74
C GLU A 240 32.07 18.66 39.80
N ASP A 241 30.83 18.43 40.25
CA ASP A 241 30.48 17.40 41.24
C ASP A 241 30.33 15.99 40.63
N SER A 242 30.21 15.88 39.29
CA SER A 242 30.13 14.59 38.60
C SER A 242 30.81 14.61 37.23
N LEU A 243 32.09 14.25 37.23
CA LEU A 243 32.93 14.21 36.03
C LEU A 243 32.45 13.23 34.93
N LYS A 244 31.57 12.28 35.27
CA LYS A 244 30.99 11.31 34.32
C LYS A 244 29.58 11.68 33.87
N GLY A 245 29.06 12.81 34.31
CA GLY A 245 27.65 13.19 34.15
C GLY A 245 26.77 12.54 35.22
N GLN A 246 25.53 12.99 35.32
CA GLN A 246 24.57 12.50 36.31
C GLN A 246 23.39 11.82 35.60
N ILE A 247 22.96 10.68 36.15
CA ILE A 247 21.73 10.03 35.72
C ILE A 247 20.55 10.71 36.39
N ALA A 248 19.58 11.13 35.58
CA ALA A 248 18.30 11.69 36.03
C ALA A 248 17.16 11.10 35.21
N LEU A 249 15.97 10.97 35.80
CA LEU A 249 14.77 10.58 35.07
C LEU A 249 14.17 11.81 34.39
N ALA A 250 13.80 11.67 33.12
CA ALA A 250 13.09 12.70 32.36
C ALA A 250 12.11 12.05 31.38
N ASP A 251 11.14 12.82 30.91
CA ASP A 251 10.35 12.44 29.74
C ASP A 251 11.22 12.67 28.49
N VAL A 252 11.39 11.61 27.69
CA VAL A 252 12.18 11.66 26.45
C VAL A 252 11.31 11.54 25.18
N ASN A 253 9.98 11.46 25.33
CA ASN A 253 9.06 11.51 24.20
C ASN A 253 9.17 12.86 23.47
N GLY A 254 9.25 12.81 22.15
CA GLY A 254 9.45 13.99 21.30
C GLY A 254 10.85 14.59 21.39
N LEU A 255 11.76 14.01 22.18
CA LEU A 255 13.11 14.54 22.41
C LEU A 255 14.23 13.60 21.98
N ALA A 256 14.03 12.27 22.08
CA ALA A 256 15.08 11.28 21.82
C ALA A 256 14.55 9.92 21.33
N GLY A 257 13.33 9.86 20.79
CA GLY A 257 12.65 8.63 20.40
C GLY A 257 13.08 8.06 19.06
N SER A 258 14.34 7.62 18.93
CA SER A 258 14.78 6.82 17.78
C SER A 258 14.26 5.38 17.84
N ILE A 259 14.33 4.66 16.72
CA ILE A 259 13.88 3.25 16.62
C ILE A 259 14.39 2.35 17.75
N GLU A 260 15.59 2.60 18.28
CA GLU A 260 16.15 1.80 19.37
C GLU A 260 15.33 1.85 20.67
N LEU A 261 14.63 2.96 20.96
CA LEU A 261 13.75 3.04 22.13
C LEU A 261 12.48 2.18 21.99
N TYR A 262 12.19 1.67 20.80
CA TYR A 262 10.99 0.86 20.52
C TYR A 262 11.27 -0.65 20.54
N LEU A 263 12.52 -1.09 20.77
CA LEU A 263 12.92 -2.51 20.64
C LEU A 263 12.45 -3.42 21.79
N GLY A 264 11.75 -2.85 22.77
CA GLY A 264 11.24 -3.52 23.95
C GLY A 264 12.14 -3.32 25.18
N ARG A 265 11.52 -3.35 26.35
CA ARG A 265 12.20 -3.21 27.64
C ARG A 265 13.26 -4.29 27.84
N ASP A 266 12.97 -5.52 27.44
CA ASP A 266 13.89 -6.66 27.47
C ASP A 266 15.19 -6.43 26.68
N VAL A 267 15.14 -5.62 25.63
CA VAL A 267 16.32 -5.21 24.85
C VAL A 267 17.04 -4.02 25.50
N LEU A 268 16.27 -3.02 25.95
CA LEU A 268 16.77 -1.78 26.53
C LEU A 268 17.46 -1.99 27.88
N GLU A 269 17.00 -2.95 28.67
CA GLU A 269 17.50 -3.24 30.00
C GLU A 269 18.92 -3.81 29.95
N ARG A 270 19.80 -3.22 30.75
CA ARG A 270 21.19 -3.67 30.91
C ARG A 270 21.25 -4.75 32.00
N PRO A 271 22.38 -5.47 32.15
CA PRO A 271 22.52 -6.52 33.16
C PRO A 271 22.32 -6.05 34.62
N ASP A 272 22.43 -4.75 34.88
CA ASP A 272 22.17 -4.13 36.19
C ASP A 272 20.69 -3.85 36.46
N GLY A 273 19.78 -4.23 35.55
CA GLY A 273 18.34 -3.98 35.63
C GLY A 273 17.94 -2.54 35.27
N ILE A 274 18.89 -1.72 34.81
CA ILE A 274 18.65 -0.32 34.44
C ILE A 274 18.58 -0.21 32.91
N LEU A 275 17.64 0.58 32.40
CA LEU A 275 17.54 0.84 30.97
C LEU A 275 18.76 1.61 30.45
N SER A 276 19.19 1.30 29.23
CA SER A 276 20.23 2.05 28.53
C SER A 276 19.84 3.52 28.44
N PRO A 277 20.60 4.45 29.04
CA PRO A 277 20.15 5.83 29.20
C PRO A 277 20.19 6.60 27.89
N VAL A 278 19.34 7.62 27.79
CA VAL A 278 19.42 8.65 26.75
C VAL A 278 20.47 9.69 27.13
N GLN A 279 21.46 9.91 26.28
CA GLN A 279 22.44 10.99 26.48
C GLN A 279 21.99 12.24 25.74
N TRP A 280 21.92 13.38 26.45
CA TRP A 280 21.66 14.68 25.83
C TRP A 280 22.84 15.11 24.95
N LYS A 281 22.59 15.49 23.70
CA LYS A 281 23.64 15.83 22.71
C LYS A 281 23.67 17.32 22.39
N SER A 282 22.53 17.88 22.01
CA SER A 282 22.44 19.24 21.48
C SER A 282 21.13 19.91 21.89
N TYR A 283 21.11 21.24 21.84
CA TYR A 283 19.91 22.04 21.99
C TYR A 283 19.50 22.59 20.62
N ILE A 284 18.26 22.37 20.22
CA ILE A 284 17.73 22.86 18.95
C ILE A 284 16.99 24.17 19.22
N GLU A 285 17.59 25.29 18.82
CA GLU A 285 17.04 26.63 19.07
C GLU A 285 15.63 26.81 18.48
N GLY A 286 15.39 26.27 17.28
CA GLY A 286 14.13 26.40 16.57
C GLY A 286 12.94 25.80 17.31
N SER A 287 13.15 24.72 18.07
CA SER A 287 12.13 24.05 18.89
C SER A 287 12.24 24.41 20.37
N ARG A 288 13.32 25.10 20.77
CA ARG A 288 13.67 25.41 22.17
C ARG A 288 13.76 24.18 23.06
N SER A 289 14.20 23.07 22.49
CA SER A 289 14.24 21.76 23.15
C SER A 289 15.60 21.08 22.97
N TYR A 290 15.96 20.21 23.92
CA TYR A 290 17.12 19.34 23.78
C TYR A 290 16.82 18.16 22.85
N GLN A 291 17.85 17.64 22.19
CA GLN A 291 17.83 16.37 21.49
C GLN A 291 18.75 15.39 22.21
N GLY A 292 18.23 14.20 22.44
CA GLY A 292 18.96 13.10 23.05
C GLY A 292 19.10 11.91 22.12
N GLU A 293 19.98 10.98 22.50
CA GLU A 293 20.15 9.72 21.79
C GLU A 293 20.38 8.60 22.81
N VAL A 294 19.71 7.46 22.63
CA VAL A 294 19.96 6.28 23.49
C VAL A 294 21.39 5.79 23.33
N MET A 295 22.04 5.50 24.45
CA MET A 295 23.37 4.95 24.46
C MET A 295 23.39 3.48 24.05
N GLY A 296 24.46 3.06 23.38
CA GLY A 296 24.71 1.64 23.09
C GLY A 296 23.86 1.07 21.95
N LYS A 297 23.52 1.89 20.95
CA LYS A 297 22.67 1.48 19.80
C LYS A 297 23.11 0.17 19.16
N VAL A 298 24.40 -0.01 18.91
CA VAL A 298 24.94 -1.24 18.32
C VAL A 298 24.58 -2.46 19.17
N GLN A 299 24.77 -2.38 20.49
CA GLN A 299 24.43 -3.48 21.41
C GLN A 299 22.92 -3.73 21.47
N LEU A 300 22.10 -2.68 21.42
CA LEU A 300 20.64 -2.81 21.39
C LEU A 300 20.17 -3.49 20.10
N GLN A 301 20.73 -3.10 18.96
CA GLN A 301 20.43 -3.71 17.66
C GLN A 301 20.85 -5.19 17.61
N GLU A 302 22.02 -5.54 18.17
CA GLU A 302 22.48 -6.94 18.29
C GLU A 302 21.56 -7.79 19.17
N LYS A 303 21.15 -7.26 20.34
CA LYS A 303 20.17 -7.92 21.22
C LYS A 303 18.83 -8.11 20.54
N PHE A 304 18.34 -7.09 19.84
CA PHE A 304 17.08 -7.17 19.10
C PHE A 304 17.15 -8.21 17.99
N LYS A 305 18.27 -8.28 17.26
CA LYS A 305 18.48 -9.33 16.26
C LYS A 305 18.41 -10.73 16.89
N ALA A 306 19.07 -10.95 18.03
CA ALA A 306 18.99 -12.23 18.73
C ALA A 306 17.57 -12.57 19.21
N LYS A 307 16.83 -11.57 19.69
CA LYS A 307 15.41 -11.67 20.06
C LYS A 307 14.53 -12.08 18.87
N MET A 308 14.71 -11.41 17.73
CA MET A 308 14.04 -11.71 16.46
C MET A 308 14.36 -13.13 15.97
N ASP A 309 15.64 -13.51 15.95
CA ASP A 309 16.07 -14.85 15.52
C ASP A 309 15.52 -15.96 16.43
N ALA A 310 15.28 -15.67 17.72
CA ALA A 310 14.61 -16.60 18.62
C ALA A 310 13.11 -16.73 18.28
N ALA A 311 12.41 -15.63 18.08
CA ALA A 311 10.98 -15.63 17.74
C ALA A 311 10.66 -16.25 16.39
N LEU A 312 11.53 -16.07 15.39
CA LEU A 312 11.39 -16.71 14.08
C LEU A 312 11.60 -18.24 14.15
N ARG A 313 12.41 -18.73 15.09
CA ARG A 313 12.62 -20.18 15.30
C ARG A 313 11.50 -20.81 16.11
N ASP A 314 10.99 -20.11 17.11
CA ASP A 314 9.93 -20.59 17.98
C ASP A 314 8.97 -19.45 18.33
N LYS A 315 7.80 -19.44 17.70
CA LYS A 315 6.80 -18.38 17.94
C LYS A 315 6.22 -18.39 19.36
N SER A 316 6.39 -19.47 20.13
CA SER A 316 5.88 -19.52 21.52
C SER A 316 6.58 -18.52 22.44
N VAL A 317 7.80 -18.08 22.09
CA VAL A 317 8.54 -17.09 22.89
C VAL A 317 8.00 -15.67 22.73
N LEU A 318 7.13 -15.40 21.75
CA LEU A 318 6.56 -14.08 21.49
C LEU A 318 5.87 -13.50 22.73
N GLU A 319 5.13 -14.32 23.47
CA GLU A 319 4.42 -13.90 24.68
C GLU A 319 5.36 -13.50 25.82
N SER A 320 6.60 -13.99 25.81
CA SER A 320 7.62 -13.68 26.81
C SER A 320 8.51 -12.49 26.45
N GLN A 321 8.39 -11.99 25.22
CA GLN A 321 9.23 -10.95 24.65
C GLN A 321 8.43 -9.65 24.50
N ASP A 322 9.07 -8.50 24.76
CA ASP A 322 8.36 -7.22 24.73
C ASP A 322 8.37 -6.60 23.31
N TRP A 323 7.31 -6.80 22.53
CA TRP A 323 7.18 -6.23 21.19
C TRP A 323 6.39 -4.91 21.14
N SER A 324 5.98 -4.38 22.29
CA SER A 324 5.00 -3.29 22.39
C SER A 324 5.42 -2.02 21.63
N GLY A 325 6.70 -1.64 21.71
CA GLY A 325 7.22 -0.47 21.00
C GLY A 325 7.16 -0.62 19.48
N VAL A 326 7.71 -1.70 18.93
CA VAL A 326 7.68 -1.94 17.47
C VAL A 326 6.25 -2.13 16.97
N GLN A 327 5.40 -2.82 17.73
CA GLN A 327 3.98 -2.96 17.42
C GLN A 327 3.30 -1.59 17.31
N ALA A 328 3.57 -0.67 18.25
CA ALA A 328 3.00 0.67 18.21
C ALA A 328 3.41 1.45 16.93
N ILE A 329 4.62 1.25 16.43
CA ILE A 329 5.05 1.83 15.14
C ILE A 329 4.28 1.21 13.97
N ILE A 330 4.15 -0.12 13.96
CA ILE A 330 3.39 -0.84 12.93
C ILE A 330 1.93 -0.38 12.91
N ASP A 331 1.31 -0.20 14.08
CA ASP A 331 -0.07 0.27 14.19
C ASP A 331 -0.23 1.67 13.59
N VAL A 332 0.73 2.58 13.81
CA VAL A 332 0.76 3.90 13.16
C VAL A 332 0.86 3.81 11.63
N ILE A 333 1.62 2.84 11.12
CA ILE A 333 1.73 2.60 9.67
C ILE A 333 0.41 2.09 9.10
N ILE A 334 -0.22 1.12 9.76
CA ILE A 334 -1.47 0.48 9.31
C ILE A 334 -2.61 1.50 9.29
N THR A 335 -2.72 2.31 10.34
CA THR A 335 -3.80 3.29 10.53
C THR A 335 -3.51 4.65 9.90
N ALA A 336 -2.47 4.78 9.08
CA ALA A 336 -2.02 6.06 8.55
C ALA A 336 -3.08 6.77 7.69
N PHE A 337 -4.05 6.03 7.12
CA PHE A 337 -5.07 6.52 6.20
C PHE A 337 -6.51 6.33 6.70
N ASP A 338 -6.69 5.98 7.97
CA ASP A 338 -8.00 5.77 8.58
C ASP A 338 -8.73 7.08 8.94
#